data_AF-A1VVJ3-F1
#
_entry.id   AF-A1VVJ3-F1
#
_cell.length_a   1.000
_cell.length_b   1.000
_cell.length_c   1.000
_cell.angle_alpha   90.00
_cell.angle_beta   90.00
_cell.angle_gamma   90.00
#
_symmetry.space_group_name_H-M   'P 1'
#
loop_
_entity.id
_entity.type
_entity.pdbx_description
1 polymer ?
#
loop_
_entity_poly.entity_id
_entity_poly.type
_entity_poly.pdbx_seq_one_letter_code
_entity_poly.pdbx_strand_id
1 'polypeptide(L)'
;MQQIEMQFQWKRHEMKEVIVAVTKAVILGYNTKDKLLAALPMFSTYRIALAIDALITADMAENNLGVLCIHPDMQIVLELLKRKFVLPMSEEQAKSPAVRRYVINQLGATNPAGVETLLRVNPVSVEA
;
A
#
# COMPACT_ATOMS: atom_id res chain seq x y z
N MET A 1 16.68 21.58 -13.50
CA MET A 1 15.99 21.53 -12.19
C MET A 1 15.81 20.05 -11.87
N GLN A 2 16.27 19.54 -10.72
CA GLN A 2 16.06 18.12 -10.39
C GLN A 2 14.60 17.90 -10.01
N GLN A 3 13.99 16.84 -10.54
CA GLN A 3 12.64 16.43 -10.22
C GLN A 3 12.66 14.99 -9.74
N ILE A 4 11.83 14.67 -8.76
CA ILE A 4 11.68 13.34 -8.20
C ILE A 4 10.26 12.85 -8.43
N GLU A 5 10.13 11.63 -8.95
CA GLU A 5 8.87 10.91 -8.98
C GLU A 5 8.72 10.12 -7.67
N MET A 6 7.67 10.46 -6.93
CA MET A 6 7.18 9.66 -5.81
C MET A 6 5.98 8.85 -6.28
N GLN A 7 6.07 7.53 -6.11
CA GLN A 7 4.98 6.61 -6.43
C GLN A 7 4.82 5.58 -5.31
N PHE A 8 3.59 5.16 -5.08
CA PHE A 8 3.29 4.08 -4.15
C PHE A 8 3.11 2.79 -4.93
N GLN A 9 3.77 1.71 -4.51
CA GLN A 9 3.61 0.40 -5.12
C GLN A 9 3.86 -0.75 -4.15
N TRP A 10 3.11 -1.83 -4.35
CA TRP A 10 3.40 -3.11 -3.71
C TRP A 10 4.72 -3.69 -4.26
N LYS A 11 5.48 -4.38 -3.41
CA LYS A 11 6.74 -5.04 -3.82
C LYS A 11 6.52 -6.05 -4.96
N ARG A 12 5.37 -6.73 -4.94
CA ARG A 12 4.95 -7.73 -5.95
C ARG A 12 3.79 -7.16 -6.75
N HIS A 13 4.07 -6.63 -7.95
CA HIS A 13 3.06 -5.99 -8.81
C HIS A 13 1.95 -6.96 -9.22
N GLU A 14 2.29 -8.21 -9.46
CA GLU A 14 1.38 -9.31 -9.82
C GLU A 14 0.38 -9.66 -8.71
N MET A 15 0.62 -9.19 -7.49
CA MET A 15 -0.26 -9.38 -6.34
C MET A 15 -1.20 -8.21 -6.10
N LYS A 16 -1.06 -7.09 -6.83
CA LYS A 16 -1.85 -5.87 -6.63
C LYS A 16 -3.35 -6.15 -6.62
N GLU A 17 -3.86 -6.84 -7.64
CA GLU A 17 -5.29 -7.11 -7.76
C GLU A 17 -5.82 -7.97 -6.61
N VAL A 18 -5.05 -8.97 -6.19
CA VAL A 18 -5.41 -9.86 -5.08
C VAL A 18 -5.43 -9.08 -3.77
N ILE A 19 -4.43 -8.22 -3.54
CA ILE A 19 -4.38 -7.35 -2.36
C ILE A 19 -5.60 -6.43 -2.31
N VAL A 20 -5.92 -5.74 -3.42
CA VAL A 20 -7.11 -4.88 -3.48
C VAL A 20 -8.40 -5.67 -3.22
N ALA A 21 -8.53 -6.86 -3.80
CA ALA A 21 -9.71 -7.70 -3.61
C ALA A 21 -9.87 -8.16 -2.15
N VAL A 22 -8.78 -8.63 -1.52
CA VAL A 22 -8.77 -9.02 -0.10
C VAL A 22 -9.13 -7.83 0.78
N THR A 23 -8.49 -6.68 0.57
CA THR A 23 -8.80 -5.44 1.30
C THR A 23 -10.27 -5.09 1.23
N LYS A 24 -10.87 -5.07 0.03
CA LYS A 24 -12.29 -4.74 -0.14
C LYS A 24 -13.21 -5.79 0.47
N ALA A 25 -12.91 -7.08 0.31
CA ALA A 25 -13.71 -8.16 0.87
C ALA A 25 -13.76 -8.08 2.41
N VAL A 26 -12.61 -7.84 3.05
CA VAL A 26 -12.54 -7.73 4.51
C VAL A 26 -13.30 -6.51 5.02
N ILE A 27 -13.20 -5.36 4.33
CA ILE A 27 -13.96 -4.14 4.66
C ILE A 27 -15.48 -4.39 4.56
N LEU A 28 -15.93 -5.24 3.63
CA LEU A 28 -17.32 -5.67 3.49
C LEU A 28 -17.75 -6.75 4.50
N GLY A 29 -16.87 -7.18 5.41
CA GLY A 29 -17.16 -8.15 6.46
C GLY A 29 -16.82 -9.61 6.11
N TYR A 30 -16.18 -9.88 4.97
CA TYR A 30 -15.64 -11.20 4.63
C TYR A 30 -14.26 -11.40 5.27
N ASN A 31 -14.22 -11.33 6.60
CA ASN A 31 -13.00 -11.17 7.39
C ASN A 31 -12.50 -12.45 8.05
N THR A 32 -13.14 -13.59 7.83
CA THR A 32 -12.65 -14.91 8.28
C THR A 32 -12.18 -15.72 7.09
N LYS A 33 -11.35 -16.74 7.34
CA LYS A 33 -10.83 -17.64 6.29
C LYS A 33 -11.92 -18.13 5.36
N ASP A 34 -12.98 -18.74 5.91
CA ASP A 34 -14.03 -19.36 5.09
C ASP A 34 -14.84 -18.32 4.32
N LYS A 35 -15.16 -17.18 4.94
CA LYS A 35 -15.85 -16.07 4.27
C LYS A 35 -15.03 -15.48 3.13
N LEU A 36 -13.73 -15.32 3.33
CA LEU A 36 -12.84 -14.74 2.34
C LEU A 36 -12.64 -15.68 1.14
N LEU A 37 -12.47 -16.98 1.39
CA LEU A 37 -12.37 -18.00 0.33
C LEU A 37 -13.68 -18.12 -0.46
N ALA A 38 -14.84 -18.03 0.21
CA ALA A 38 -16.13 -18.03 -0.45
C ALA A 38 -16.38 -16.76 -1.30
N ALA A 39 -15.92 -15.60 -0.82
CA ALA A 39 -16.08 -14.32 -1.51
C ALA A 39 -15.12 -14.14 -2.70
N LEU A 40 -13.97 -14.80 -2.69
CA LEU A 40 -12.91 -14.64 -3.68
C LEU A 40 -12.55 -15.97 -4.40
N PRO A 41 -13.52 -16.67 -5.01
CA PRO A 41 -13.29 -18.00 -5.58
C PRO A 41 -12.35 -18.00 -6.81
N MET A 42 -12.16 -16.83 -7.44
CA MET A 42 -11.28 -16.65 -8.59
C MET A 42 -9.78 -16.67 -8.22
N PHE A 43 -9.44 -16.48 -6.95
CA PHE A 43 -8.06 -16.52 -6.47
C PHE A 43 -7.80 -17.81 -5.70
N SER A 44 -6.62 -18.40 -5.93
CA SER A 44 -6.21 -19.55 -5.14
C SER A 44 -5.99 -19.16 -3.67
N THR A 45 -6.21 -20.11 -2.76
CA THR A 45 -5.91 -19.96 -1.33
C THR A 45 -4.49 -19.44 -1.08
N TYR A 46 -3.52 -19.90 -1.88
CA TYR A 46 -2.15 -19.46 -1.81
C TYR A 46 -1.99 -17.96 -2.14
N ARG A 47 -2.62 -17.47 -3.23
CA ARG A 47 -2.55 -16.04 -3.59
C ARG A 47 -3.24 -15.17 -2.55
N ILE A 48 -4.35 -15.62 -1.99
CA ILE A 48 -5.04 -14.91 -0.89
C ILE A 48 -4.12 -14.84 0.34
N ALA A 49 -3.48 -15.95 0.72
CA ALA A 49 -2.53 -15.96 1.84
C ALA A 49 -1.34 -15.00 1.62
N LEU A 50 -0.76 -14.98 0.42
CA LEU A 50 0.31 -14.04 0.08
C LEU A 50 -0.14 -12.57 0.13
N ALA A 51 -1.38 -12.28 -0.28
CA ALA A 51 -1.94 -10.94 -0.20
C ALA A 51 -2.13 -10.49 1.26
N ILE A 52 -2.61 -11.39 2.12
CA ILE A 52 -2.74 -11.14 3.56
C ILE A 52 -1.36 -10.89 4.19
N ASP A 53 -0.37 -11.74 3.87
CA ASP A 53 1.00 -11.60 4.36
C ASP A 53 1.62 -10.25 3.94
N ALA A 54 1.40 -9.82 2.69
CA ALA A 54 1.84 -8.52 2.22
C ALA A 54 1.18 -7.34 2.96
N LEU A 55 -0.12 -7.46 3.28
CA LEU A 55 -0.84 -6.45 4.05
C LEU A 55 -0.33 -6.38 5.49
N ILE A 56 -0.13 -7.52 6.16
CA ILE A 56 0.41 -7.59 7.53
C ILE A 56 1.84 -7.06 7.56
N THR A 57 2.69 -7.45 6.60
CA THR A 57 4.08 -6.98 6.50
C THR A 57 4.15 -5.46 6.28
N ALA A 58 3.16 -4.89 5.60
CA ALA A 58 3.04 -3.45 5.41
C ALA A 58 2.31 -2.73 6.56
N ASP A 59 1.99 -3.42 7.67
CA ASP A 59 1.25 -2.89 8.81
C ASP A 59 -0.13 -2.31 8.42
N MET A 60 -0.72 -2.88 7.36
CA MET A 60 -2.01 -2.49 6.79
C MET A 60 -3.13 -3.47 7.13
N ALA A 61 -2.80 -4.56 7.80
CA ALA A 61 -3.78 -5.52 8.31
C ALA A 61 -3.25 -6.21 9.57
N GLU A 62 -4.16 -6.68 10.41
CA GLU A 62 -3.87 -7.48 11.58
C GLU A 62 -4.84 -8.66 11.68
N ASN A 63 -4.39 -9.76 12.28
CA ASN A 63 -5.24 -10.92 12.53
C ASN A 63 -5.50 -11.05 14.03
N ASN A 64 -6.75 -10.87 14.41
CA ASN A 64 -7.21 -11.01 15.79
C ASN A 64 -8.05 -12.28 15.90
N LEU A 65 -7.44 -13.37 16.39
CA LEU A 65 -8.10 -14.64 16.66
C LEU A 65 -8.89 -15.21 15.47
N GLY A 66 -8.34 -15.10 14.26
CA GLY A 66 -8.98 -15.60 13.03
C GLY A 66 -9.91 -14.60 12.34
N VAL A 67 -10.03 -13.39 12.88
CA VAL A 67 -10.70 -12.26 12.24
C VAL A 67 -9.64 -11.30 11.70
N LEU A 68 -9.61 -11.11 10.39
CA LEU A 68 -8.72 -10.18 9.72
C LEU A 68 -9.31 -8.77 9.78
N CYS A 69 -8.53 -7.80 10.25
CA CYS A 69 -8.89 -6.39 10.24
C CYS A 69 -7.98 -5.64 9.27
N ILE A 70 -8.54 -4.71 8.50
CA ILE A 70 -7.79 -3.84 7.60
C ILE A 70 -7.65 -2.47 8.25
N HIS A 71 -6.44 -1.92 8.20
CA HIS A 71 -6.18 -0.58 8.70
C HIS A 71 -6.93 0.48 7.85
N PRO A 72 -7.61 1.48 8.46
CA PRO A 72 -8.41 2.48 7.72
C PRO A 72 -7.64 3.22 6.61
N ASP A 73 -6.36 3.50 6.84
CA ASP A 73 -5.47 4.12 5.85
C ASP A 73 -5.38 3.37 4.51
N MET A 74 -5.79 2.11 4.45
CA MET A 74 -5.84 1.38 3.19
C MET A 74 -6.70 2.08 2.14
N GLN A 75 -7.72 2.85 2.53
CA GLN A 75 -8.49 3.68 1.58
C GLN A 75 -7.60 4.73 0.91
N ILE A 76 -6.75 5.41 1.69
CA ILE A 76 -5.79 6.39 1.18
C ILE A 76 -4.75 5.68 0.29
N VAL A 77 -4.21 4.55 0.76
CA VAL A 77 -3.23 3.75 0.00
C VAL A 77 -3.79 3.36 -1.37
N LEU A 78 -5.04 2.88 -1.45
CA LEU A 78 -5.66 2.49 -2.71
C LEU A 78 -5.76 3.64 -3.72
N GLU A 79 -5.97 4.88 -3.26
CA GLU A 79 -5.95 6.06 -4.12
C GLU A 79 -4.53 6.48 -4.51
N LEU A 80 -3.58 6.41 -3.58
CA LEU A 80 -2.17 6.72 -3.85
C LEU A 80 -1.54 5.76 -4.86
N LEU A 81 -1.90 4.48 -4.84
CA LEU A 81 -1.44 3.45 -5.79
C LEU A 81 -1.85 3.72 -7.26
N LYS A 82 -2.75 4.68 -7.51
CA LYS A 82 -3.20 5.07 -8.86
C LYS A 82 -2.41 6.26 -9.41
N ARG A 83 -1.64 6.95 -8.57
CA ARG A 83 -1.03 8.24 -8.89
C ARG A 83 0.48 8.18 -8.80
N LYS A 84 1.11 9.05 -9.59
CA LYS A 84 2.52 9.38 -9.50
C LYS A 84 2.60 10.88 -9.21
N PHE A 85 3.52 11.28 -8.34
CA PHE A 85 3.70 12.66 -7.95
C PHE A 85 5.09 13.10 -8.37
N VAL A 86 5.20 14.15 -9.18
CA VAL A 86 6.48 14.76 -9.52
C VAL A 86 6.68 15.96 -8.61
N LEU A 87 7.71 15.91 -7.78
CA LEU A 87 8.02 16.97 -6.81
C LEU A 87 9.32 17.69 -7.18
N PRO A 88 9.37 19.03 -7.03
CA PRO A 88 10.58 19.82 -7.27
C PRO A 88 11.51 19.74 -6.05
N MET A 89 12.18 18.60 -5.88
CA MET A 89 13.15 18.37 -4.80
C MET A 89 14.33 17.53 -5.28
N SER A 90 15.43 17.53 -4.53
CA SER A 90 16.58 16.67 -4.82
C SER A 90 16.35 15.23 -4.35
N GLU A 91 17.15 14.31 -4.87
CA GLU A 91 17.10 12.90 -4.46
C GLU A 91 17.45 12.72 -2.98
N GLU A 92 18.41 13.49 -2.47
CA GLU A 92 18.80 13.49 -1.05
C GLU A 92 17.64 13.91 -0.14
N GLN A 93 16.91 14.96 -0.53
CA GLN A 93 15.72 15.41 0.17
C GLN A 93 14.63 14.33 0.14
N ALA A 94 14.40 13.70 -1.02
CA ALA A 94 13.36 12.68 -1.16
C ALA A 94 13.67 11.38 -0.40
N LYS A 95 14.96 11.05 -0.19
CA LYS A 95 15.39 9.90 0.62
C LYS A 95 15.41 10.20 2.13
N SER A 96 15.35 11.47 2.54
CA SER A 96 15.31 11.85 3.95
C SER A 96 14.07 11.28 4.65
N PRO A 97 14.23 10.49 5.73
CA PRO A 97 13.11 9.96 6.49
C PRO A 97 12.15 11.04 6.99
N ALA A 98 12.68 12.19 7.40
CA ALA A 98 11.88 13.32 7.90
C ALA A 98 10.96 13.87 6.81
N VAL A 99 11.47 14.03 5.58
CA VAL A 99 10.70 14.53 4.44
C VAL A 99 9.64 13.51 4.02
N ARG A 100 10.01 12.22 3.91
CA ARG A 100 9.06 11.16 3.56
C ARG A 100 7.92 11.08 4.57
N ARG A 101 8.25 11.12 5.87
CA ARG A 101 7.25 11.13 6.95
C ARG A 101 6.35 12.36 6.87
N TYR A 102 6.93 13.54 6.63
CA TYR A 102 6.16 14.77 6.48
C TYR A 102 5.16 14.66 5.32
N VAL A 103 5.60 14.24 4.13
CA VAL A 103 4.74 14.06 2.96
C VAL A 103 3.61 13.08 3.27
N ILE A 104 3.91 11.91 3.84
CA ILE A 104 2.90 10.89 4.16
C ILE A 104 1.87 11.42 5.18
N ASN A 105 2.31 12.15 6.20
CA ASN A 105 1.41 12.78 7.16
C ASN A 105 0.49 13.81 6.50
N GLN A 106 1.01 14.62 5.56
CA GLN A 106 0.21 15.59 4.80
C GLN A 106 -0.82 14.94 3.87
N LEU A 107 -0.63 13.66 3.51
CA LEU A 107 -1.61 12.87 2.76
C LEU A 107 -2.75 12.32 3.65
N GLY A 108 -2.72 12.61 4.96
CA GLY A 108 -3.77 12.21 5.91
C GLY A 108 -3.61 10.79 6.47
N ALA A 109 -2.46 10.15 6.28
CA ALA A 109 -2.20 8.82 6.83
C ALA A 109 -2.03 8.87 8.35
N THR A 110 -2.73 7.99 9.06
CA THR A 110 -2.65 7.79 10.52
C THR A 110 -1.66 6.70 10.93
N ASN A 111 -1.31 5.80 10.00
CA ASN A 111 -0.20 4.87 10.07
C ASN A 111 0.84 5.18 8.97
N PRO A 112 1.72 6.17 9.21
CA PRO A 112 2.65 6.59 8.19
C PRO A 112 3.77 5.57 7.97
N ALA A 113 4.05 4.70 8.96
CA ALA A 113 5.10 3.69 8.85
C ALA A 113 4.72 2.63 7.81
N GLY A 114 3.49 2.12 7.88
CA GLY A 114 3.00 1.17 6.90
C GLY A 114 2.93 1.75 5.49
N VAL A 115 2.40 2.97 5.35
CA VAL A 115 2.32 3.68 4.06
C VAL A 115 3.70 3.93 3.46
N GLU A 116 4.69 4.24 4.30
CA GLU A 116 6.08 4.44 3.86
C GLU A 116 6.72 3.20 3.23
N THR A 117 6.34 1.99 3.66
CA THR A 117 6.86 0.74 3.08
C THR A 117 6.55 0.58 1.59
N LEU A 118 5.45 1.21 1.16
CA LEU A 118 4.94 1.18 -0.20
C LEU A 118 5.54 2.30 -1.07
N LEU A 119 6.13 3.31 -0.44
CA LEU A 119 6.68 4.45 -1.14
C LEU A 119 7.95 4.05 -1.93
N ARG A 120 8.03 4.54 -3.16
CA ARG A 120 9.20 4.47 -4.03
C ARG A 120 9.50 5.85 -4.57
N VAL A 121 10.79 6.11 -4.69
CA VAL A 121 11.36 7.39 -5.08
C VAL A 121 12.25 7.12 -6.27
N ASN A 122 11.92 7.71 -7.42
CA ASN A 122 12.69 7.57 -8.65
C ASN A 122 13.16 8.96 -9.11
N PRO A 123 14.44 9.14 -9.48
CA PRO A 123 14.88 10.36 -10.12
C PRO A 123 14.23 10.51 -11.49
N VAL A 124 13.78 11.73 -11.82
CA VAL A 124 13.27 12.07 -13.16
C VAL A 124 14.35 12.85 -13.90
N SER A 125 14.83 12.28 -15.00
CA SER A 125 15.69 12.97 -15.96
C SER A 125 14.86 14.06 -16.63
N VAL A 126 15.18 15.33 -16.39
CA VAL A 126 14.67 16.42 -17.22
C VAL A 126 15.62 16.49 -18.42
N GLU A 127 15.21 15.94 -19.56
CA GLU A 127 15.84 16.30 -20.84
C GLU A 127 15.65 17.80 -21.03
N ALA A 128 16.78 18.51 -21.21
CA ALA A 128 16.84 19.96 -21.33
C ALA A 128 16.39 20.43 -22.71
#